data_AF-A0A1I3MQQ0-F1
#
_entry.id   AF-A0A1I3MQQ0-F1
#
_cell.length_a   1.000
_cell.length_b   1.000
_cell.length_c   1.000
_cell.angle_alpha   90.00
_cell.angle_beta   90.00
_cell.angle_gamma   90.00
#
_symmetry.space_group_name_H-M   'P 1'
#
loop_
_entity.id
_entity.type
_entity.pdbx_description
1 polymer ?
#
loop_
_entity_poly.entity_id
_entity_poly.type
_entity_poly.pdbx_seq_one_letter_code
_entity_poly.pdbx_strand_id
1 'polypeptide(L)'
;MSEILMDAYHLADQINESEEVKNYLQLKKKLQENEEAQRLIKEFQRVKSLYEEAQRFGIFHPNYHEAKEKAERFQKKLRQHPLISAYLEAEEKLDQLLYEVSATIAHSISETIKVPSNQPRSIRKKSCHRK
;
A
#
# COMPACT_ATOMS: atom_id res chain seq x y z
N MET A 1 -30.43 6.79 10.87
CA MET A 1 -29.59 5.72 10.29
C MET A 1 -29.54 5.78 8.76
N SER A 2 -30.69 5.93 8.08
CA SER A 2 -30.78 6.05 6.62
C SER A 2 -30.06 7.28 6.05
N GLU A 3 -30.12 8.43 6.73
CA GLU A 3 -29.45 9.67 6.29
C GLU A 3 -27.93 9.52 6.24
N ILE A 4 -27.30 9.03 7.31
CA ILE A 4 -25.85 8.78 7.37
C ILE A 4 -25.38 7.82 6.28
N LEU A 5 -26.19 6.80 5.96
CA LEU A 5 -25.88 5.86 4.88
C LEU A 5 -25.95 6.54 3.52
N MET A 6 -26.97 7.37 3.26
CA MET A 6 -27.06 8.14 2.02
C MET A 6 -25.89 9.11 1.84
N ASP A 7 -25.51 9.82 2.90
CA ASP A 7 -24.35 10.73 2.86
C ASP A 7 -23.05 9.96 2.59
N ALA A 8 -22.88 8.78 3.19
CA ALA A 8 -21.74 7.92 2.93
C ALA A 8 -21.69 7.42 1.47
N TYR A 9 -22.82 7.08 0.87
CA TYR A 9 -22.88 6.70 -0.55
C TYR A 9 -22.55 7.88 -1.46
N HIS A 10 -23.09 9.07 -1.18
CA HIS A 10 -22.77 10.27 -1.94
C HIS A 10 -21.27 10.59 -1.90
N LEU A 11 -20.66 10.52 -0.71
CA LEU A 11 -19.22 10.68 -0.56
C LEU A 11 -18.43 9.62 -1.34
N ALA A 12 -18.87 8.37 -1.33
CA ALA A 12 -18.23 7.29 -2.09
C ALA A 12 -18.29 7.52 -3.61
N ASP A 13 -19.42 8.00 -4.13
CA ASP A 13 -19.55 8.37 -5.54
C ASP A 13 -18.60 9.53 -5.89
N GLN A 14 -18.52 10.57 -5.06
CA GLN A 14 -17.57 11.67 -5.28
C GLN A 14 -16.12 11.21 -5.28
N ILE A 15 -15.75 10.27 -4.39
CA ILE A 15 -14.41 9.68 -4.37
C ILE A 15 -14.18 8.88 -5.65
N ASN A 16 -15.15 8.10 -6.12
CA ASN A 16 -15.03 7.34 -7.37
C ASN A 16 -14.86 8.24 -8.61
N GLU A 17 -15.46 9.44 -8.59
CA GLU A 17 -15.34 10.42 -9.67
C GLU A 17 -14.05 11.25 -9.61
N SER A 18 -13.27 11.15 -8.52
CA SER A 18 -12.01 11.86 -8.36
C SER A 18 -10.97 11.48 -9.43
N GLU A 19 -10.06 12.40 -9.70
CA GLU A 19 -8.95 12.18 -10.63
C GLU A 19 -8.04 11.04 -10.18
N GLU A 20 -7.79 10.94 -8.87
CA GLU A 20 -6.92 9.90 -8.29
C GLU A 20 -7.45 8.48 -8.58
N VAL A 21 -8.76 8.25 -8.38
CA VAL A 21 -9.38 6.95 -8.69
C VAL A 21 -9.35 6.67 -10.19
N LYS A 22 -9.65 7.66 -11.02
CA LYS A 22 -9.61 7.51 -12.49
C LYS A 22 -8.21 7.14 -12.98
N ASN A 23 -7.19 7.84 -12.49
CA ASN A 23 -5.79 7.59 -12.83
C ASN A 23 -5.35 6.19 -12.38
N TYR A 24 -5.66 5.80 -11.14
CA TYR A 24 -5.41 4.46 -10.63
C TYR A 24 -6.05 3.37 -11.50
N LEU A 25 -7.34 3.52 -11.85
CA LEU A 25 -8.05 2.55 -12.69
C LEU A 25 -7.46 2.44 -14.09
N GLN A 26 -7.04 3.56 -14.69
CA GLN A 26 -6.39 3.57 -16.00
C GLN A 26 -5.04 2.85 -15.95
N LEU A 27 -4.20 3.15 -14.97
CA LEU A 27 -2.89 2.52 -14.79
C LEU A 27 -3.04 1.03 -14.48
N LYS A 28 -4.04 0.65 -13.69
CA LYS A 28 -4.38 -0.75 -13.41
C LYS A 28 -4.72 -1.52 -14.69
N LYS A 29 -5.52 -0.95 -15.58
CA LYS A 29 -5.83 -1.57 -16.88
C LYS A 29 -4.58 -1.71 -17.74
N LYS A 30 -3.80 -0.63 -17.89
CA LYS A 30 -2.53 -0.66 -18.64
C LYS A 30 -1.54 -1.68 -18.09
N LEU A 31 -1.51 -1.88 -16.77
CA LEU A 31 -0.67 -2.88 -16.10
C LEU A 31 -1.13 -4.31 -16.37
N GLN A 32 -2.44 -4.53 -16.47
CA GLN A 32 -3.01 -5.83 -16.82
C GLN A 32 -2.78 -6.18 -18.30
N GLU A 33 -2.82 -5.19 -19.18
CA GLU A 33 -2.60 -5.36 -20.62
C GLU A 33 -1.11 -5.55 -20.97
N ASN A 34 -0.19 -5.04 -20.14
CA ASN A 34 1.24 -5.16 -20.38
C ASN A 34 1.78 -6.54 -19.96
N GLU A 35 2.09 -7.38 -20.94
CA GLU A 35 2.61 -8.74 -20.70
C GLU A 35 3.95 -8.77 -19.95
N GLU A 36 4.85 -7.82 -20.20
CA GLU A 36 6.16 -7.76 -19.55
C GLU A 36 6.03 -7.47 -18.05
N ALA A 37 5.19 -6.49 -17.70
CA ALA A 37 4.89 -6.17 -16.31
C ALA A 37 4.21 -7.35 -15.60
N GLN A 38 3.27 -8.03 -16.25
CA GLN A 38 2.63 -9.24 -15.71
C GLN A 38 3.63 -10.38 -15.47
N ARG A 39 4.59 -10.59 -16.39
CA ARG A 39 5.66 -11.58 -16.21
C ARG A 39 6.50 -11.25 -14.99
N LEU A 40 6.94 -9.99 -14.85
CA LEU A 40 7.73 -9.53 -13.70
C LEU A 40 6.97 -9.70 -12.37
N ILE A 41 5.67 -9.41 -12.34
CA ILE A 41 4.83 -9.58 -11.15
C ILE A 41 4.75 -11.07 -10.77
N LYS A 42 4.55 -11.97 -11.74
CA LYS A 42 4.52 -13.42 -11.49
C LYS A 42 5.86 -13.94 -10.96
N GLU A 43 6.99 -13.47 -11.50
CA GLU A 43 8.31 -13.82 -10.99
C GLU A 43 8.50 -13.35 -9.55
N PHE A 44 8.09 -12.10 -9.25
CA PHE A 44 8.16 -11.57 -7.90
C PHE A 44 7.29 -12.36 -6.91
N GLN A 45 6.08 -12.77 -7.30
CA GLN A 45 5.23 -13.60 -6.45
C GLN A 45 5.91 -14.93 -6.08
N ARG A 46 6.60 -15.58 -7.04
CA ARG A 46 7.36 -16.81 -6.75
C ARG A 46 8.49 -16.56 -5.74
N VAL A 47 9.27 -15.50 -5.93
CA VAL A 47 10.35 -15.14 -5.01
C VAL A 47 9.80 -14.77 -3.63
N LYS A 48 8.66 -14.08 -3.58
CA LYS A 48 7.97 -13.73 -2.34
C LYS A 48 7.50 -14.98 -1.59
N SER A 49 6.90 -15.95 -2.26
CA SER A 49 6.48 -17.21 -1.62
C SER A 49 7.67 -17.96 -1.02
N LEU A 50 8.81 -18.04 -1.74
CA LEU A 50 10.05 -18.63 -1.20
C LEU A 50 10.56 -17.88 0.03
N TYR A 51 10.46 -16.54 0.03
CA TYR A 51 10.81 -15.73 1.19
C TYR A 51 9.84 -15.94 2.37
N GLU A 52 8.53 -16.01 2.13
CA GLU A 52 7.51 -16.27 3.15
C GLU A 52 7.68 -17.66 3.79
N GLU A 53 8.03 -18.67 2.98
CA GLU A 53 8.39 -20.00 3.46
C GLU A 53 9.64 -19.95 4.34
N ALA A 54 10.72 -19.31 3.88
CA ALA A 54 11.94 -19.15 4.69
C ALA A 54 11.69 -18.36 5.97
N GLN A 55 10.83 -17.32 5.93
CA GLN A 55 10.45 -16.52 7.08
C GLN A 55 9.63 -17.33 8.10
N ARG A 56 8.80 -18.27 7.64
CA ARG A 56 8.00 -19.15 8.50
C ARG A 56 8.86 -20.02 9.42
N PHE A 57 10.01 -20.46 8.95
CA PHE A 57 10.98 -21.23 9.74
C PHE A 57 11.87 -20.36 10.64
N GLY A 58 11.85 -19.04 10.44
CA GLY A 58 12.58 -18.07 11.25
C GLY A 58 13.99 -17.76 10.75
N ILE A 59 14.65 -16.84 11.46
CA ILE A 59 15.92 -16.20 11.06
C ILE A 59 17.07 -17.20 10.93
N PHE A 60 16.97 -18.37 11.57
CA PHE A 60 17.99 -19.42 11.56
C PHE A 60 17.94 -20.34 10.33
N HIS A 61 17.01 -20.10 9.40
CA HIS A 61 16.99 -20.83 8.14
C HIS A 61 18.19 -20.40 7.26
N PRO A 62 19.02 -21.34 6.75
CA PRO A 62 20.22 -21.00 5.99
C PRO A 62 19.92 -20.17 4.73
N ASN A 63 18.77 -20.40 4.10
CA ASN A 63 18.35 -19.67 2.91
C ASN A 63 17.59 -18.36 3.21
N TYR A 64 17.40 -17.97 4.48
CA TYR A 64 16.62 -16.77 4.82
C TYR A 64 17.27 -15.49 4.28
N HIS A 65 18.57 -15.32 4.50
CA HIS A 65 19.30 -14.14 4.00
C HIS A 65 19.33 -14.10 2.48
N GLU A 66 19.57 -15.24 1.83
CA GLU A 66 19.58 -15.33 0.36
C GLU A 66 18.20 -15.05 -0.25
N ALA A 67 17.12 -15.59 0.34
CA ALA A 67 15.75 -15.33 -0.10
C ALA A 67 15.36 -13.86 0.10
N LYS A 68 15.79 -13.25 1.22
CA LYS A 68 15.58 -11.83 1.50
C LYS A 68 16.27 -10.95 0.46
N GLU A 69 17.55 -11.18 0.19
CA GLU A 69 18.29 -10.41 -0.82
C GLU A 69 17.68 -10.56 -2.22
N LYS A 70 17.26 -11.78 -2.60
CA LYS A 70 16.56 -12.00 -3.87
C LYS A 70 15.26 -11.22 -3.93
N ALA A 71 14.45 -11.23 -2.87
CA ALA A 71 13.21 -10.47 -2.82
C ALA A 71 13.45 -8.95 -2.93
N GLU A 72 14.44 -8.41 -2.23
CA GLU A 72 14.81 -6.98 -2.30
C GLU A 72 15.32 -6.58 -3.69
N ARG A 73 16.15 -7.42 -4.33
CA ARG A 73 16.63 -7.17 -5.70
C ARG A 73 15.49 -7.19 -6.71
N PHE A 74 14.58 -8.16 -6.63
CA PHE A 74 13.41 -8.21 -7.50
C PHE A 74 12.45 -7.04 -7.25
N GLN A 75 12.27 -6.63 -5.99
CA GLN A 75 11.47 -5.45 -5.67
C GLN A 75 12.04 -4.18 -6.30
N LYS A 76 13.36 -4.00 -6.28
CA LYS A 76 14.03 -2.88 -6.98
C LYS A 76 13.80 -2.96 -8.49
N LYS A 77 13.95 -4.15 -9.09
CA LYS A 77 13.71 -4.38 -10.53
C LYS A 77 12.28 -4.05 -10.94
N LEU A 78 11.29 -4.41 -10.12
CA LEU A 78 9.89 -4.05 -10.35
C LEU A 78 9.68 -2.53 -10.32
N ARG A 79 10.24 -1.85 -9.31
CA ARG A 79 10.13 -0.39 -9.18
C ARG A 79 10.82 0.38 -10.31
N GLN A 80 11.81 -0.22 -10.98
CA GLN A 80 12.45 0.38 -12.16
C GLN A 80 11.55 0.38 -13.39
N HIS A 81 10.53 -0.49 -13.44
CA HIS A 81 9.62 -0.51 -14.57
C HIS A 81 8.70 0.72 -14.53
N PRO A 82 8.69 1.58 -15.55
CA PRO A 82 8.01 2.88 -15.50
C PRO A 82 6.51 2.75 -15.24
N LEU A 83 5.87 1.75 -15.84
CA LEU A 83 4.44 1.51 -15.66
C LEU A 83 4.09 1.02 -14.25
N ILE A 84 4.96 0.20 -13.64
CA ILE A 84 4.74 -0.31 -12.28
C ILE A 84 4.98 0.82 -11.28
N SER A 85 6.04 1.61 -11.47
CA SER A 85 6.30 2.79 -10.64
C SER A 85 5.14 3.77 -10.69
N ALA A 86 4.61 4.09 -11.88
CA ALA A 86 3.47 4.99 -12.02
C ALA A 86 2.21 4.43 -11.36
N TYR A 87 1.95 3.13 -11.49
CA TYR A 87 0.84 2.47 -10.79
C TYR A 87 0.98 2.58 -9.27
N LEU A 88 2.17 2.31 -8.72
CA LEU A 88 2.44 2.41 -7.28
C LEU A 88 2.29 3.85 -6.76
N GLU A 89 2.69 4.84 -7.56
CA GLU A 89 2.50 6.26 -7.19
C GLU A 89 1.02 6.64 -7.18
N ALA A 90 0.24 6.20 -8.16
CA ALA A 90 -1.20 6.42 -8.18
C ALA A 90 -1.92 5.70 -7.02
N GLU A 91 -1.44 4.51 -6.64
CA GLU A 91 -1.93 3.78 -5.47
C GLU A 91 -1.63 4.54 -4.17
N GLU A 92 -0.42 5.10 -4.01
CA GLU A 92 -0.06 5.90 -2.84
C GLU A 92 -0.91 7.18 -2.73
N LYS A 93 -1.20 7.86 -3.84
CA LYS A 93 -2.07 9.05 -3.85
C LYS A 93 -3.51 8.71 -3.49
N LEU A 94 -4.03 7.60 -4.01
CA LEU A 94 -5.37 7.13 -3.65
C LEU A 94 -5.45 6.74 -2.16
N ASP A 95 -4.45 6.05 -1.63
CA ASP A 95 -4.34 5.72 -0.21
C ASP A 95 -4.31 6.99 0.65
N GLN A 96 -3.56 8.01 0.24
CA GLN A 96 -3.49 9.30 0.93
C GLN A 96 -4.86 10.00 0.95
N LEU A 97 -5.56 10.05 -0.19
CA LEU A 97 -6.91 10.61 -0.28
C LEU A 97 -7.86 9.89 0.69
N LEU A 98 -7.90 8.55 0.69
CA LEU A 98 -8.76 7.76 1.57
C LEU A 98 -8.40 7.95 3.05
N TYR A 99 -7.11 8.08 3.36
CA TYR A 99 -6.65 8.38 4.70
C TYR A 99 -7.13 9.76 5.17
N GLU A 100 -7.02 10.80 4.33
CA GLU A 100 -7.48 12.16 4.64
C GLU A 100 -8.98 12.23 4.88
N VAL A 101 -9.79 11.57 4.05
CA VAL A 101 -11.24 11.47 4.27
C VAL A 101 -11.53 10.79 5.61
N SER A 102 -10.87 9.67 5.88
CA SER A 102 -11.04 8.91 7.13
C SER A 102 -10.63 9.72 8.36
N ALA A 103 -9.50 10.44 8.28
CA ALA A 103 -8.99 11.31 9.33
C ALA A 103 -9.94 12.47 9.61
N THR A 104 -10.46 13.10 8.55
CA THR A 104 -11.41 14.22 8.66
C THR A 104 -12.70 13.79 9.38
N ILE A 105 -13.25 12.63 9.01
CA ILE A 105 -14.44 12.08 9.67
C ILE A 105 -14.14 11.72 11.13
N ALA A 106 -13.03 11.04 11.39
CA ALA A 106 -12.64 10.64 12.74
C ALA A 106 -12.45 11.83 13.68
N HIS A 107 -11.73 12.86 13.24
CA HIS A 107 -11.47 14.07 14.03
C HIS A 107 -12.72 14.91 14.26
N SER A 108 -13.68 14.90 13.32
CA SER A 108 -14.98 15.54 13.50
C SER A 108 -15.82 14.88 14.61
N ILE A 109 -15.57 13.60 14.92
CA ILE A 109 -16.25 12.86 15.99
C ILE A 109 -15.46 12.95 17.31
N SER A 110 -14.13 12.75 17.26
CA SER A 110 -13.24 12.94 18.40
C SER A 110 -11.77 12.98 17.98
N GLU A 111 -11.02 13.93 18.53
CA GLU A 111 -9.57 14.04 18.37
C GLU A 111 -8.80 12.81 18.91
N THR A 112 -9.44 11.97 19.73
CA THR A 112 -8.80 10.78 20.32
C THR A 112 -8.86 9.52 19.44
N ILE A 113 -9.66 9.54 18.37
CA ILE A 113 -9.81 8.40 17.46
C ILE A 113 -8.55 8.28 16.59
N LYS A 114 -7.92 7.10 16.62
CA LYS A 114 -6.70 6.82 15.83
C LYS A 114 -7.07 6.21 14.49
N VAL A 115 -6.77 6.92 13.41
CA VAL A 115 -6.91 6.39 12.05
C VAL A 115 -5.66 5.61 11.64
N PRO A 116 -5.78 4.35 11.20
CA PRO A 116 -4.64 3.59 10.69
C PRO A 116 -4.16 4.22 9.38
N SER A 117 -2.85 4.46 9.27
CA SER A 117 -2.20 4.89 8.03
C SER A 117 -1.29 3.77 7.55
N ASN A 118 -1.18 3.64 6.23
CA ASN A 118 -0.27 2.69 5.57
C ASN A 118 1.20 3.18 5.59
N GLN A 119 1.46 4.41 6.06
CA GLN A 119 2.81 4.94 6.21
C GLN A 119 3.54 4.28 7.40
N PRO A 120 4.81 3.87 7.24
CA PRO A 120 5.59 3.30 8.34
C PRO A 120 5.69 4.35 9.44
N ARG A 121 5.05 4.07 10.59
CA ARG A 121 5.15 4.92 11.78
C ARG A 121 6.62 5.05 12.13
N SER A 122 7.20 6.24 11.93
CA SER A 122 8.41 6.59 12.65
C SER A 122 8.04 6.51 14.13
N ILE A 123 8.51 5.45 14.79
CA ILE A 123 8.31 5.30 16.23
C ILE A 123 9.09 6.47 16.84
N ARG A 124 8.41 7.58 17.14
CA ARG A 124 8.98 8.66 17.95
C ARG A 124 9.36 8.02 19.28
N LYS A 125 10.66 7.71 19.45
CA LYS A 125 11.22 7.29 20.73
C LYS A 125 10.89 8.39 21.72
N LYS A 126 9.93 8.19 22.61
CA LYS A 126 9.73 9.07 23.76
C LYS A 126 11.06 9.07 24.53
N SER A 127 11.74 10.20 24.56
CA SER A 127 12.94 10.41 25.36
C SER A 127 12.60 10.08 26.81
N CYS A 128 13.27 9.08 27.35
CA CYS A 128 13.21 8.68 28.74
C CYS A 128 13.64 9.89 29.60
N HIS A 129 12.70 10.59 30.23
CA HIS A 129 13.02 11.55 31.29
C HIS A 129 13.37 10.72 32.53
N ARG A 130 14.67 10.55 32.77
CA ARG A 130 15.19 10.15 34.09
C ARG A 130 14.97 11.33 35.03
N LYS A 131 14.21 11.10 36.11
CA LYS A 131 14.36 11.82 37.37
C LYS A 131 14.88 10.83 38.40
#